data_AF-A0AA39N1F9-F1
#
_entry.id   AF-A0AA39N1F9-F1
#
_cell.length_a   1.000
_cell.length_b   1.000
_cell.length_c   1.000
_cell.angle_alpha   90.00
_cell.angle_beta   90.00
_cell.angle_gamma   90.00
#
_symmetry.space_group_name_H-M   'P 1'
#
loop_
_entity.id
_entity.type
_entity.pdbx_description
1 polymer ?
#
loop_
_entity_poly.entity_id
_entity_poly.type
_entity_poly.pdbx_seq_one_letter_code
_entity_poly.pdbx_strand_id
1 'polypeptide(L)'
;MTIHSLYIYDRHCACVYYQDWHRTRRPKLAVEGGIMPATPVSSASAAMISGPITSTGLSFDEEAKLVYGVILSLRNMVKKLSGRDEQFVNYRTSAYKLHLFETISGYKFVMLSDPNADSLRFVLRQIYVGPFLQYVTRNPLVSMDSKECGIDNEYFRSSVDRLVRGLSIFA
;
A
#
# COMPACT_ATOMS: atom_id res chain seq x y z
N MET A 1 5.25 9.47 15.93
CA MET A 1 5.04 9.90 14.52
C MET A 1 5.12 8.62 13.75
N THR A 2 4.00 8.07 13.29
CA THR A 2 3.93 6.67 12.86
C THR A 2 3.66 6.53 11.36
N ILE A 3 4.07 5.40 10.79
CA ILE A 3 3.73 5.00 9.42
C ILE A 3 2.58 4.00 9.50
N HIS A 4 1.40 4.38 9.00
CA HIS A 4 0.20 3.57 9.12
C HIS A 4 0.22 2.38 8.14
N SER A 5 0.30 2.66 6.84
CA SER A 5 0.18 1.65 5.79
C SER A 5 0.88 2.04 4.49
N LEU A 6 1.15 1.03 3.67
CA LEU A 6 1.79 1.13 2.36
C LEU A 6 0.94 0.39 1.33
N TYR A 7 0.65 1.07 0.22
CA TYR A 7 0.01 0.51 -0.97
C TYR A 7 0.94 0.66 -2.17
N ILE A 8 0.99 -0.36 -3.02
CA ILE A 8 1.65 -0.29 -4.31
C ILE A 8 0.62 -0.61 -5.38
N TYR A 9 0.47 0.31 -6.32
CA TYR A 9 -0.38 0.14 -7.48
C TYR A 9 0.46 -0.08 -8.72
N ASP A 10 -0.03 -0.96 -9.59
CA ASP A 10 0.51 -1.16 -10.93
C ASP A 10 -0.07 -0.15 -11.93
N ARG A 11 0.49 -0.11 -13.14
CA ARG A 11 0.06 0.72 -14.27
C ARG A 11 -1.41 0.54 -14.63
N HIS A 12 -1.98 -0.64 -14.35
CA HIS A 12 -3.40 -0.95 -14.60
C HIS A 12 -4.34 -0.57 -13.46
N CYS A 13 -3.87 0.25 -12.50
CA CYS A 13 -4.67 0.72 -11.38
C CYS A 13 -5.04 -0.38 -10.36
N ALA A 14 -4.44 -1.56 -10.46
CA ALA A 14 -4.63 -2.66 -9.51
C ALA A 14 -3.70 -2.50 -8.30
N CYS A 15 -4.22 -2.77 -7.10
CA CYS A 15 -3.40 -2.82 -5.89
C CYS A 15 -2.64 -4.16 -5.86
N VAL A 16 -1.34 -4.11 -6.11
CA VAL A 16 -0.49 -5.31 -6.19
C VAL A 16 0.18 -5.65 -4.86
N TYR A 17 0.25 -4.70 -3.93
CA TYR A 17 0.80 -4.94 -2.61
C TYR A 17 0.18 -4.01 -1.57
N TYR A 18 -0.11 -4.57 -0.41
CA TYR A 18 -0.58 -3.85 0.76
C TYR A 18 0.08 -4.38 2.03
N GLN A 19 0.50 -3.45 2.88
CA GLN A 19 1.06 -3.71 4.19
C GLN A 19 0.56 -2.67 5.17
N ASP A 20 0.14 -3.14 6.34
CA ASP A 20 -0.29 -2.32 7.46
C ASP A 20 0.57 -2.68 8.68
N TRP A 21 0.92 -1.67 9.47
CA TRP A 21 1.76 -1.83 10.66
C TRP A 21 1.02 -1.59 11.97
N HIS A 22 -0.10 -0.87 11.97
CA HIS A 22 -0.78 -0.46 13.20
C HIS A 22 -2.27 -0.89 13.28
N ARG A 23 -2.87 -1.37 12.20
CA ARG A 23 -4.22 -1.91 12.22
C ARG A 23 -4.18 -3.38 12.69
N THR A 24 -4.71 -3.64 13.87
CA THR A 24 -4.80 -4.97 14.51
C THR A 24 -5.70 -5.97 13.79
N ARG A 25 -6.37 -5.58 12.69
CA ARG A 25 -7.14 -6.48 11.83
C ARG A 25 -6.75 -6.27 10.37
N ARG A 26 -6.29 -7.34 9.73
CA ARG A 26 -6.20 -7.40 8.27
C ARG A 26 -7.60 -7.11 7.71
N PRO A 27 -7.74 -6.21 6.73
CA PRO A 27 -9.03 -5.96 6.11
C PRO A 27 -9.54 -7.27 5.50
N LYS A 28 -10.81 -7.56 5.73
CA LYS A 28 -11.46 -8.82 5.33
C LYS A 28 -11.34 -8.92 3.80
N LEU A 29 -10.65 -9.94 3.29
CA LEU A 29 -10.67 -10.24 1.86
C LEU A 29 -12.13 -10.42 1.46
N ALA A 30 -12.58 -9.64 0.48
CA ALA A 30 -13.91 -9.80 -0.09
C ALA A 30 -13.98 -11.23 -0.67
N VAL A 31 -14.83 -12.06 -0.09
CA VAL A 31 -15.18 -13.35 -0.69
C VAL A 31 -16.20 -13.05 -1.77
N GLU A 32 -15.76 -13.02 -3.02
CA GLU A 32 -16.64 -13.08 -4.18
C GLU A 32 -16.21 -14.27 -5.04
N GLY A 33 -17.09 -15.27 -5.17
CA GLY A 33 -17.00 -16.37 -6.15
C GLY A 33 -15.91 -17.43 -5.86
N GLY A 34 -16.32 -18.57 -5.30
CA GLY A 34 -15.43 -19.69 -5.00
C GLY A 34 -14.69 -20.28 -6.21
N ILE A 35 -13.42 -20.60 -6.00
CA ILE A 35 -12.81 -21.95 -5.95
C ILE A 35 -11.30 -21.74 -6.07
N MET A 36 -10.59 -21.88 -4.95
CA MET A 36 -9.23 -22.46 -4.90
C MET A 36 -8.97 -22.97 -3.47
N PRO A 37 -8.31 -24.13 -3.31
CA PRO A 37 -8.28 -24.86 -2.05
C PRO A 37 -7.28 -24.24 -1.08
N ALA A 38 -7.73 -24.04 0.15
CA ALA A 38 -6.89 -23.69 1.29
C ALA A 38 -6.03 -24.89 1.70
N THR A 39 -4.72 -24.67 1.86
CA THR A 39 -3.92 -25.47 2.79
C THR A 39 -4.41 -25.20 4.21
N PRO A 40 -4.73 -26.24 5.02
CA PRO A 40 -5.22 -26.03 6.37
C PRO A 40 -4.04 -25.87 7.33
N VAL A 41 -4.03 -24.77 8.08
CA VAL A 41 -3.34 -24.72 9.37
C VAL A 41 -4.35 -24.22 10.41
N SER A 42 -5.09 -25.18 10.97
CA SER A 42 -5.67 -25.11 12.32
C SER A 42 -4.51 -24.81 13.30
N SER A 43 -4.62 -24.05 14.39
CA SER A 43 -5.73 -23.75 15.28
C SER A 43 -5.16 -22.84 16.37
N ALA A 44 -5.84 -21.76 16.74
CA ALA A 44 -5.76 -21.21 18.09
C ALA A 44 -6.97 -20.32 18.37
N SER A 45 -7.73 -20.74 19.37
CA SER A 45 -8.86 -20.08 20.02
C SER A 45 -8.49 -18.67 20.52
N ALA A 46 -9.37 -17.68 20.35
CA ALA A 46 -9.48 -16.56 21.29
C ALA A 46 -10.74 -15.70 21.04
N ALA A 47 -11.65 -15.78 22.01
CA ALA A 47 -12.37 -14.68 22.66
C ALA A 47 -12.80 -13.45 21.83
N MET A 48 -14.10 -13.18 21.95
CA MET A 48 -14.72 -11.88 21.71
C MET A 48 -14.07 -10.83 22.62
N ILE A 49 -13.40 -9.84 22.04
CA ILE A 49 -13.05 -8.58 22.72
C ILE A 49 -13.44 -7.41 21.82
N SER A 50 -14.39 -6.63 22.32
CA SER A 50 -14.79 -5.31 21.87
C SER A 50 -13.63 -4.31 22.02
N GLY A 51 -13.01 -3.93 20.90
CA GLY A 51 -12.13 -2.76 20.79
C GLY A 51 -12.76 -1.74 19.83
N PRO A 52 -12.40 -0.44 19.90
CA PRO A 52 -13.07 0.61 19.16
C PRO A 52 -13.00 0.34 17.66
N ILE A 53 -14.17 0.32 17.03
CA ILE A 53 -14.36 0.05 15.61
C ILE A 53 -13.85 1.26 14.82
N THR A 54 -12.60 1.21 14.36
CA THR A 54 -12.08 2.11 13.30
C THR A 54 -11.86 1.34 11.99
N SER A 55 -12.75 0.40 11.70
CA SER A 55 -12.98 -0.06 10.34
C SER A 55 -14.21 0.65 9.81
N THR A 56 -14.01 1.65 8.95
CA THR A 56 -14.98 1.93 7.88
C THR A 56 -15.34 0.58 7.28
N GLY A 57 -16.60 0.18 7.33
CA GLY A 57 -17.08 -1.18 7.03
C GLY A 57 -16.94 -1.62 5.56
N LEU A 58 -15.94 -1.11 4.85
CA LEU A 58 -15.62 -1.38 3.46
C LEU A 58 -14.70 -2.60 3.37
N SER A 59 -14.85 -3.37 2.30
CA SER A 59 -13.92 -4.44 1.99
C SER A 59 -12.54 -3.89 1.59
N PHE A 60 -11.50 -4.71 1.68
CA PHE A 60 -10.14 -4.31 1.30
C PHE A 60 -10.07 -3.78 -0.15
N ASP A 61 -10.73 -4.48 -1.07
CA ASP A 61 -10.70 -4.14 -2.49
C ASP A 61 -11.36 -2.78 -2.77
N GLU A 62 -12.48 -2.49 -2.10
CA GLU A 62 -13.14 -1.18 -2.16
C GLU A 62 -12.28 -0.07 -1.55
N GLU A 63 -11.62 -0.33 -0.42
CA GLU A 63 -10.70 0.62 0.21
C GLU A 63 -9.52 0.93 -0.73
N ALA A 64 -8.91 -0.08 -1.33
CA ALA A 64 -7.80 0.08 -2.25
C ALA A 64 -8.22 0.84 -3.53
N LYS A 65 -9.41 0.54 -4.08
CA LYS A 65 -9.99 1.29 -5.21
C LYS A 65 -10.27 2.74 -4.85
N LEU A 66 -10.78 3.00 -3.65
CA LEU A 66 -11.05 4.34 -3.15
C LEU A 66 -9.75 5.17 -3.04
N VAL A 67 -8.71 4.60 -2.41
CA VAL A 67 -7.40 5.27 -2.28
C VAL A 67 -6.82 5.60 -3.66
N TYR A 68 -6.90 4.68 -4.62
CA TYR A 68 -6.46 4.96 -5.99
C TYR A 68 -7.31 6.04 -6.67
N GLY A 69 -8.63 6.01 -6.48
CA GLY A 69 -9.55 7.01 -7.02
C GLY A 69 -9.23 8.43 -6.53
N VAL A 70 -8.87 8.58 -5.25
CA VAL A 70 -8.41 9.86 -4.69
C VAL A 70 -7.12 10.31 -5.38
N ILE A 71 -6.14 9.43 -5.52
CA ILE A 71 -4.87 9.74 -6.19
C ILE A 71 -5.09 10.18 -7.63
N LEU A 72 -5.90 9.44 -8.39
CA LEU A 72 -6.19 9.74 -9.78
C LEU A 72 -6.88 11.10 -9.92
N SER A 73 -7.85 11.37 -9.05
CA SER A 73 -8.61 12.63 -9.04
C SER A 73 -7.71 13.82 -8.70
N LEU A 74 -6.89 13.71 -7.64
CA LEU A 74 -5.97 14.77 -7.22
C LEU A 74 -4.89 15.04 -8.28
N ARG A 75 -4.37 14.00 -8.93
CA ARG A 75 -3.43 14.17 -10.05
C ARG A 75 -4.04 14.93 -11.21
N ASN A 76 -5.26 14.57 -11.60
CA ASN A 76 -5.98 15.27 -12.67
C ASN A 76 -6.25 16.72 -12.29
N MET A 77 -6.57 16.98 -11.02
CA MET A 77 -6.76 18.33 -10.51
C MET A 77 -5.48 19.15 -10.58
N VAL A 78 -4.35 18.63 -10.06
CA VAL A 78 -3.04 19.32 -10.12
C VAL A 78 -2.64 19.59 -11.56
N LYS A 79 -2.79 18.60 -12.45
CA LYS A 79 -2.46 18.75 -13.88
C LYS A 79 -3.30 19.85 -14.56
N LYS A 80 -4.58 19.98 -14.21
CA LYS A 80 -5.47 21.00 -14.77
C LYS A 80 -5.26 22.39 -14.16
N LEU A 81 -4.85 22.47 -12.90
CA LEU A 81 -4.71 23.74 -12.17
C LEU A 81 -3.30 24.36 -12.24
N SER A 82 -2.25 23.54 -12.31
CA SER A 82 -0.86 24.01 -12.24
C SER A 82 -0.44 24.79 -13.50
N GLY A 83 -1.09 24.56 -14.65
CA GLY A 83 -0.72 25.17 -15.94
C GLY A 83 0.69 24.78 -16.44
N ARG A 84 1.42 23.97 -15.66
CA ARG A 84 2.74 23.39 -15.89
C ARG A 84 2.68 21.89 -15.60
N ASP A 85 3.67 21.13 -16.08
CA ASP A 85 3.74 19.69 -15.84
C ASP A 85 4.29 19.40 -14.44
N GLU A 86 3.45 19.61 -13.42
CA GLU A 86 3.77 19.28 -12.03
C GLU A 86 3.12 17.94 -11.63
N GLN A 87 3.91 17.04 -11.03
CA GLN A 87 3.39 15.82 -10.44
C GLN A 87 2.89 16.04 -9.01
N PHE A 88 1.75 15.42 -8.70
CA PHE A 88 1.23 15.31 -7.34
C PHE A 88 2.22 14.59 -6.41
N VAL A 89 2.50 15.19 -5.24
CA VAL A 89 3.55 14.73 -4.31
C VAL A 89 2.96 14.13 -3.04
N ASN A 90 2.14 14.89 -2.31
CA ASN A 90 1.53 14.49 -1.06
C ASN A 90 0.29 15.35 -0.78
N TYR A 91 -0.64 14.84 0.05
CA TYR A 91 -1.69 15.64 0.67
C TYR A 91 -1.73 15.34 2.17
N ARG A 92 -2.14 16.34 2.95
CA ARG A 92 -2.26 16.23 4.40
C ARG A 92 -3.70 16.49 4.81
N THR A 93 -4.21 15.66 5.72
CA THR A 93 -5.47 15.86 6.44
C THR A 93 -5.18 16.12 7.92
N SER A 94 -6.22 16.31 8.72
CA SER A 94 -6.10 16.42 10.18
C SER A 94 -5.63 15.12 10.85
N ALA A 95 -5.88 13.96 10.22
CA ALA A 95 -5.64 12.65 10.83
C ALA A 95 -4.45 11.90 10.22
N TYR A 96 -4.15 12.10 8.92
CA TYR A 96 -3.04 11.45 8.25
C TYR A 96 -2.48 12.28 7.09
N LYS A 97 -1.30 11.93 6.62
CA LYS A 97 -0.66 12.44 5.41
C LYS A 97 -0.39 11.30 4.44
N LEU A 98 -0.82 11.48 3.18
CA LEU A 98 -0.56 10.55 2.09
C LEU A 98 0.64 11.04 1.29
N HIS A 99 1.63 10.18 1.14
CA HIS A 99 2.81 10.41 0.30
C HIS A 99 2.71 9.55 -0.95
N LEU A 100 2.92 10.16 -2.11
CA LEU A 100 2.93 9.46 -3.38
C LEU A 100 4.31 9.51 -4.01
N PHE A 101 4.78 8.39 -4.55
CA PHE A 101 5.93 8.30 -5.42
C PHE A 101 5.55 7.49 -6.66
N GLU A 102 5.68 8.10 -7.83
CA GLU A 102 5.42 7.44 -9.10
C GLU A 102 6.73 7.19 -9.84
N THR A 103 6.79 6.02 -10.48
CA THR A 103 7.88 5.61 -11.35
C THR A 103 7.50 5.83 -12.82
N ILE A 104 8.52 5.96 -13.67
CA ILE A 104 8.34 6.06 -15.13
C ILE A 104 7.66 4.83 -15.75
N SER A 105 7.75 3.67 -15.10
CA SER A 105 7.09 2.42 -15.54
C SER A 105 5.61 2.36 -15.16
N GLY A 106 5.09 3.37 -14.45
CA GLY A 106 3.67 3.48 -14.11
C GLY A 106 3.30 2.94 -12.72
N TYR A 107 4.23 2.32 -11.98
CA TYR A 107 3.98 1.92 -10.60
C TYR A 107 3.85 3.14 -9.68
N LYS A 108 2.88 3.09 -8.77
CA LYS A 108 2.61 4.14 -7.78
C LYS A 108 2.76 3.57 -6.39
N PHE A 109 3.72 4.11 -5.65
CA PHE A 109 3.95 3.79 -4.25
C PHE A 109 3.25 4.84 -3.40
N VAL A 110 2.44 4.39 -2.46
CA VAL A 110 1.58 5.23 -1.65
C VAL A 110 1.78 4.87 -0.19
N MET A 111 2.16 5.83 0.64
CA MET A 111 2.37 5.60 2.06
C MET A 111 1.51 6.56 2.87
N LEU A 112 0.78 6.01 3.85
CA LEU A 112 0.01 6.76 4.83
C LEU A 112 0.82 6.88 6.12
N SER A 113 0.90 8.09 6.65
CA SER A 113 1.66 8.40 7.87
C SER A 113 0.96 9.48 8.68
N ASP A 114 1.51 9.79 9.85
CA ASP A 114 1.05 10.89 10.70
C ASP A 114 1.06 12.25 9.96
N PRO A 115 0.12 13.18 10.25
CA PRO A 115 0.08 14.51 9.64
C PRO A 115 1.39 15.29 9.78
N ASN A 116 2.07 15.15 10.92
CA ASN A 116 3.29 15.89 11.22
C ASN A 116 4.53 15.24 10.61
N ALA A 117 4.41 14.09 9.95
CA ALA A 117 5.53 13.42 9.32
C ALA A 117 6.11 14.21 8.14
N ASP A 118 7.44 14.21 8.06
CA ASP A 118 8.19 14.69 6.90
C ASP A 118 7.87 13.89 5.64
N SER A 119 8.34 14.39 4.49
CA SER A 119 8.10 13.73 3.20
C SER A 119 8.78 12.36 3.15
N LEU A 120 7.98 11.29 3.11
CA LEU A 120 8.47 9.91 3.04
C LEU A 120 8.82 9.47 1.61
N ARG A 121 8.91 10.41 0.65
CA ARG A 121 9.24 10.08 -0.74
C ARG A 121 10.62 9.49 -0.91
N PHE A 122 11.58 9.86 -0.07
CA PHE A 122 12.91 9.25 -0.09
C PHE A 122 12.82 7.76 0.25
N VAL A 123 12.04 7.42 1.29
CA VAL A 123 11.77 6.04 1.70
C VAL A 123 11.07 5.26 0.58
N LEU A 124 10.02 5.85 -0.01
CA LEU A 124 9.32 5.21 -1.14
C LEU A 124 10.25 4.93 -2.33
N ARG A 125 11.18 5.87 -2.62
CA ARG A 125 12.21 5.68 -3.65
C ARG A 125 13.20 4.56 -3.26
N GLN A 126 13.59 4.48 -1.99
CA GLN A 126 14.47 3.40 -1.51
C GLN A 126 13.77 2.03 -1.62
N ILE A 127 12.48 1.94 -1.31
CA ILE A 127 11.69 0.73 -1.50
C ILE A 127 11.67 0.32 -2.98
N TYR A 128 11.53 1.28 -3.89
CA TYR A 128 11.62 1.00 -5.32
C TYR A 128 13.01 0.48 -5.72
N VAL A 129 14.08 1.24 -5.44
CA VAL A 129 15.45 0.91 -5.89
C VAL A 129 16.00 -0.36 -5.24
N GLY A 130 15.65 -0.62 -3.99
CA GLY A 130 16.11 -1.79 -3.25
C GLY A 130 15.21 -3.00 -3.47
N PRO A 131 14.27 -3.27 -2.54
CA PRO A 131 13.54 -4.53 -2.52
C PRO A 131 12.65 -4.74 -3.74
N PHE A 132 12.01 -3.70 -4.27
CA PHE A 132 11.10 -3.87 -5.41
C PHE A 132 11.84 -4.29 -6.68
N LEU A 133 12.95 -3.62 -7.03
CA LEU A 133 13.73 -4.04 -8.18
C LEU A 133 14.32 -5.45 -7.99
N GLN A 134 14.88 -5.73 -6.81
CA GLN A 134 15.59 -6.97 -6.55
C GLN A 134 14.69 -8.21 -6.50
N TYR A 135 13.52 -8.11 -5.86
CA TYR A 135 12.67 -9.27 -5.58
C TYR A 135 11.45 -9.38 -6.48
N VAL A 136 11.06 -8.28 -7.14
CA VAL A 136 9.88 -8.23 -8.01
C VAL A 136 10.32 -8.15 -9.47
N THR A 137 11.04 -7.10 -9.89
CA THR A 137 11.39 -6.94 -11.32
C THR A 137 12.44 -7.91 -11.84
N ARG A 138 13.39 -8.34 -11.00
CA ARG A 138 14.46 -9.28 -11.39
C ARG A 138 14.02 -10.74 -11.32
N ASN A 139 12.84 -11.02 -10.77
CA ASN A 139 12.34 -12.38 -10.67
C ASN A 139 11.56 -12.73 -11.95
N PRO A 140 12.10 -13.58 -12.85
CA PRO A 140 11.42 -13.93 -14.10
C PRO A 140 10.17 -14.79 -13.91
N LEU A 141 9.96 -15.33 -12.70
CA LEU A 141 8.77 -16.12 -12.36
C LEU A 141 7.59 -15.24 -11.93
N VAL A 142 7.82 -13.95 -11.65
CA VAL A 142 6.78 -13.02 -11.26
C VAL A 142 6.18 -12.38 -12.50
N SER A 143 4.91 -12.70 -12.75
CA SER A 143 4.12 -12.02 -13.78
C SER A 143 3.73 -10.62 -13.30
N MET A 144 4.47 -9.62 -13.74
CA MET A 144 4.35 -8.22 -13.31
C MET A 144 3.03 -7.52 -13.69
N ASP A 145 2.19 -8.18 -14.49
CA ASP A 145 0.94 -7.66 -15.07
C ASP A 145 -0.26 -8.60 -14.83
N SER A 146 -0.15 -9.50 -13.86
CA SER A 146 -1.27 -10.36 -13.51
C SER A 146 -2.28 -9.58 -12.67
N LYS A 147 -3.49 -9.36 -13.19
CA LYS A 147 -4.62 -8.79 -12.43
C LYS A 147 -5.05 -9.66 -11.24
N GLU A 148 -4.69 -10.94 -11.28
CA GLU A 148 -5.13 -11.97 -10.32
C GLU A 148 -4.10 -12.26 -9.22
N CYS A 149 -2.81 -12.02 -9.48
CA CYS A 149 -1.73 -12.32 -8.54
C CYS A 149 -1.00 -11.04 -8.16
N GLY A 150 -1.12 -10.64 -6.88
CA GLY A 150 -0.30 -9.58 -6.30
C GLY A 150 1.13 -10.02 -6.05
N ILE A 151 1.95 -9.10 -5.52
CA ILE A 151 3.34 -9.38 -5.12
C ILE A 151 3.31 -10.23 -3.84
N ASP A 152 3.50 -11.53 -4.00
CA ASP A 152 3.46 -12.55 -2.95
C ASP A 152 4.85 -12.97 -2.43
N ASN A 153 5.92 -12.32 -2.90
CA ASN A 153 7.28 -12.66 -2.51
C ASN A 153 7.59 -12.32 -1.04
N GLU A 154 7.76 -13.33 -0.19
CA GLU A 154 8.12 -13.20 1.23
C GLU A 154 9.42 -12.41 1.49
N TYR A 155 10.41 -12.53 0.60
CA TYR A 155 11.66 -11.76 0.72
C TYR A 155 11.44 -10.27 0.49
N PHE A 156 10.52 -9.93 -0.42
CA PHE A 156 10.10 -8.54 -0.63
C PHE A 156 9.41 -8.02 0.62
N ARG A 157 8.43 -8.76 1.15
CA ARG A 157 7.68 -8.38 2.38
C ARG A 157 8.61 -8.13 3.55
N SER A 158 9.50 -9.07 3.82
CA SER A 158 10.46 -9.02 4.93
C SER A 158 11.44 -7.86 4.77
N SER A 159 11.90 -7.59 3.55
CA SER A 159 12.83 -6.50 3.27
C SER A 159 12.18 -5.12 3.42
N VAL A 160 10.93 -4.97 2.96
CA VAL A 160 10.14 -3.74 3.14
C VAL A 160 9.84 -3.50 4.61
N ASP A 161 9.41 -4.53 5.34
CA ASP A 161 9.14 -4.43 6.77
C ASP A 161 10.39 -4.02 7.56
N ARG A 162 11.54 -4.66 7.30
CA ARG A 162 12.82 -4.28 7.90
C ARG A 162 13.22 -2.84 7.58
N LEU A 163 13.01 -2.39 6.34
CA LEU A 163 13.34 -1.02 5.93
C LEU A 163 12.45 -0.01 6.65
N VAL A 164 11.14 -0.26 6.73
CA VAL A 164 10.18 0.64 7.37
C VAL A 164 10.36 0.66 8.89
N ARG A 165 10.57 -0.49 9.53
CA ARG A 165 10.89 -0.57 10.97
C ARG A 165 12.22 0.06 11.35
N GLY A 166 13.17 0.09 10.42
CA GLY A 166 14.46 0.76 10.59
C GLY A 166 14.38 2.29 10.55
N LEU A 167 13.23 2.86 10.18
CA LEU A 167 13.05 4.31 10.20
C LEU A 167 12.83 4.78 11.63
N SER A 168 13.49 5.88 12.00
CA SER A 168 13.29 6.56 13.28
C SER A 168 11.85 7.05 13.48
N ILE A 169 11.08 7.17 12.39
CA ILE A 169 9.67 7.60 12.33
C ILE A 169 8.71 6.40 12.44
N PHE A 170 9.18 5.21 12.84
CA PHE A 170 8.31 4.04 12.98
C PHE A 170 7.78 3.82 14.41
N ALA A 171 8.22 4.63 15.38
CA ALA A 171 7.84 4.52 16.80
C ALA A 171 6.39 4.93 17.09
#